data_AF-A0A527ZQH9-F1
#
_entry.id   AF-A0A527ZQH9-F1
#
_cell.length_a   1.000
_cell.length_b   1.000
_cell.length_c   1.000
_cell.angle_alpha   90.00
_cell.angle_beta   90.00
_cell.angle_gamma   90.00
#
_symmetry.space_group_name_H-M   'P 1'
#
loop_
_entity.id
_entity.type
_entity.pdbx_description
1 polymer ?
#
loop_
_entity_poly.entity_id
_entity_poly.type
_entity_poly.pdbx_seq_one_letter_code
_entity_poly.pdbx_strand_id
1 'polypeptide(L)'
;MGIPRLRAYSGPAILSYGFRPFFFLGALHAGLSIMLWLPMYAGELDAHSAFVPVDWHVHEMLFGYLPAIATGFLLTAIPNWTGRLPVQGPPLLALVILWIAGRAAVFFSANIGWEAAA
;
A
#
# COMPACT_ATOMS: atom_id res chain seq x y z
N MET A 1 30.06 1.69 -7.08
CA MET A 1 28.71 2.08 -6.63
C MET A 1 28.23 3.20 -7.54
N GLY A 2 27.24 2.95 -8.41
CA GLY A 2 26.81 3.94 -9.40
C GLY A 2 25.97 5.03 -8.73
N ILE A 3 26.28 6.31 -9.01
CA ILE A 3 25.46 7.43 -8.54
C ILE A 3 24.07 7.29 -9.18
N PRO A 4 22.97 7.21 -8.41
CA PRO A 4 21.64 7.09 -8.97
C PRO A 4 21.35 8.29 -9.88
N ARG A 5 21.06 8.04 -11.15
CA ARG A 5 20.64 9.10 -12.08
C ARG A 5 19.15 9.35 -11.85
N LEU A 6 18.83 10.40 -11.11
CA LEU A 6 17.45 10.86 -11.00
C LEU A 6 17.08 11.61 -12.27
N ARG A 7 15.92 11.30 -12.87
CA ARG A 7 15.33 12.19 -13.86
C ARG A 7 14.90 13.46 -13.15
N ALA A 8 15.07 14.62 -13.79
CA ALA A 8 14.49 15.86 -13.28
C ALA A 8 12.96 15.70 -13.25
N TYR A 9 12.39 15.64 -12.05
CA TYR A 9 10.96 15.54 -11.81
C TYR A 9 10.49 16.77 -11.04
N SER A 10 9.56 17.52 -11.63
CA SER A 10 9.02 18.78 -11.10
C SER A 10 7.61 18.65 -10.49
N GLY A 11 7.07 17.43 -10.40
CA GLY A 11 5.74 17.19 -9.82
C GLY A 11 5.77 17.01 -8.29
N PRO A 12 4.66 16.55 -7.69
CA PRO A 12 4.54 16.39 -6.24
C PRO A 12 5.66 15.56 -5.62
N ALA A 13 6.29 16.08 -4.56
CA ALA A 13 7.40 15.43 -3.88
C ALA A 13 7.12 13.95 -3.53
N ILE A 14 5.90 13.62 -3.11
CA ILE A 14 5.50 12.26 -2.76
C ILE A 14 5.61 11.27 -3.94
N LEU A 15 5.60 11.73 -5.19
CA LEU A 15 5.72 10.89 -6.39
C LEU A 15 7.12 10.92 -7.01
N SER A 16 8.10 11.53 -6.33
CA SER A 16 9.45 11.67 -6.88
C SER A 16 10.29 10.39 -6.72
N TYR A 17 9.87 9.44 -5.87
CA TYR A 17 10.64 8.23 -5.61
C TYR A 17 9.79 7.16 -4.90
N GLY A 18 10.05 5.88 -5.18
CA GLY A 18 9.22 4.75 -4.72
C GLY A 18 9.06 4.61 -3.19
N PHE A 19 10.09 4.84 -2.39
CA PHE A 19 9.93 4.75 -0.92
C PHE A 19 8.96 5.80 -0.36
N ARG A 20 8.85 6.98 -1.00
CA ARG A 20 8.12 8.12 -0.43
C ARG A 20 6.63 7.85 -0.25
N PRO A 21 5.85 7.46 -1.28
CA PRO A 21 4.44 7.18 -1.09
C PRO A 21 4.24 5.88 -0.32
N PHE A 22 5.01 4.84 -0.62
CA PHE A 22 4.76 3.51 -0.09
C PHE A 22 5.13 3.36 1.39
N PHE A 23 6.21 3.98 1.88
CA PHE A 23 6.50 3.97 3.33
C PHE A 23 5.53 4.87 4.09
N PHE A 24 5.18 6.03 3.52
CA PHE A 24 4.21 6.93 4.14
C PHE A 24 2.82 6.26 4.25
N LEU A 25 2.29 5.75 3.14
CA LEU A 25 0.99 5.08 3.12
C LEU A 25 1.02 3.75 3.87
N GLY A 26 2.12 3.01 3.83
CA GLY A 26 2.29 1.78 4.61
C GLY A 26 2.24 2.04 6.11
N ALA A 27 2.93 3.08 6.60
CA ALA A 27 2.88 3.47 8.01
C ALA A 27 1.47 3.97 8.41
N LEU A 28 0.86 4.81 7.57
CA LEU A 28 -0.51 5.29 7.79
C LEU A 28 -1.51 4.12 7.84
N HIS A 29 -1.39 3.18 6.90
CA HIS A 29 -2.25 2.00 6.84
C HIS A 29 -2.06 1.10 8.05
N ALA A 30 -0.83 0.82 8.50
CA ALA A 30 -0.60 0.06 9.73
C ALA A 30 -1.29 0.70 10.95
N GLY A 31 -1.18 2.02 11.09
CA GLY A 31 -1.87 2.76 12.16
C GLY A 31 -3.39 2.63 12.05
N LEU A 32 -3.94 2.90 10.86
CA LEU A 32 -5.38 2.80 10.61
C LEU A 32 -5.92 1.37 10.78
N SER A 33 -5.17 0.35 10.35
CA SER A 33 -5.56 -1.05 10.49
C SER A 33 -5.73 -1.43 11.95
N ILE A 34 -4.87 -0.97 12.86
CA ILE A 34 -5.05 -1.21 14.30
C ILE A 34 -6.23 -0.43 14.86
N MET A 35 -6.40 0.84 14.47
CA MET A 35 -7.53 1.67 14.92
C MET A 35 -8.89 1.09 14.51
N LEU A 36 -8.97 0.45 13.33
CA LEU A 36 -10.18 -0.23 12.86
C LEU A 36 -10.32 -1.64 13.46
N TRP A 37 -9.22 -2.40 13.52
CA TRP A 37 -9.28 -3.80 13.93
C TRP A 37 -9.69 -3.99 15.40
N LEU A 38 -9.16 -3.19 16.32
CA LEU A 38 -9.45 -3.34 17.75
C LEU A 38 -10.96 -3.28 18.07
N PRO A 39 -11.71 -2.25 17.64
CA PRO A 39 -13.15 -2.22 17.88
C PRO A 39 -13.91 -3.29 17.09
N MET A 40 -13.44 -3.67 15.88
CA MET A 40 -14.02 -4.81 15.15
C MET A 40 -13.85 -6.14 15.90
N TYR A 41 -12.68 -6.35 16.49
CA TYR A 41 -12.37 -7.53 17.28
C TYR A 41 -13.17 -7.57 18.60
N ALA A 42 -13.38 -6.42 19.23
CA ALA A 42 -14.21 -6.29 20.43
C ALA A 42 -15.72 -6.42 20.17
N GLY A 43 -16.15 -6.42 18.90
CA GLY A 43 -17.56 -6.43 18.52
C GLY A 43 -18.25 -5.07 18.66
N GLU A 44 -17.48 -3.98 18.78
CA GLU A 44 -17.99 -2.60 18.86
C GLU A 44 -18.23 -1.97 17.48
N LEU A 45 -17.64 -2.56 16.42
CA LEU A 45 -17.73 -2.07 15.05
C LEU A 45 -17.93 -3.23 14.08
N ASP A 46 -18.93 -3.14 13.22
CA ASP A 46 -19.21 -4.17 12.21
C ASP A 46 -18.12 -4.20 11.12
N ALA A 47 -17.59 -5.40 10.87
CA ALA A 47 -16.70 -5.63 9.74
C ALA A 47 -17.48 -5.48 8.42
N HIS A 48 -17.06 -4.57 7.56
CA HIS A 48 -17.61 -4.41 6.20
C HIS A 48 -16.96 -5.35 5.18
N SER A 49 -16.16 -6.30 5.68
CA SER A 49 -15.39 -7.25 4.91
C SER A 49 -16.05 -8.63 4.97
N ALA A 50 -15.86 -9.45 3.94
CA ALA A 50 -16.25 -10.85 3.95
C ALA A 50 -15.44 -11.70 4.95
N PHE A 51 -14.29 -11.17 5.42
CA PHE A 51 -13.49 -11.79 6.46
C PHE A 51 -14.03 -11.50 7.86
N VAL A 52 -13.90 -12.47 8.76
CA VAL A 52 -14.03 -12.21 10.20
C VAL A 52 -12.89 -11.27 10.65
N PRO A 53 -13.06 -10.50 11.74
CA PRO A 53 -12.12 -9.43 12.12
C PRO A 53 -10.65 -9.86 12.21
N VAL A 54 -10.37 -11.04 12.77
CA VAL A 54 -9.00 -11.58 12.89
C VAL A 54 -8.40 -11.86 11.51
N ASP A 55 -9.15 -12.53 10.63
CA ASP A 55 -8.69 -12.86 9.29
C ASP A 55 -8.48 -11.60 8.44
N TRP A 56 -9.36 -10.60 8.59
CA TRP A 56 -9.19 -9.30 7.96
C TRP A 56 -7.86 -8.66 8.37
N HIS A 57 -7.54 -8.65 9.67
CA HIS A 57 -6.28 -8.09 10.14
C HIS A 57 -5.05 -8.85 9.65
N VAL A 58 -5.08 -10.18 9.69
CA VAL A 58 -4.02 -11.03 9.11
C VAL A 58 -3.83 -10.70 7.64
N HIS A 59 -4.93 -10.59 6.88
CA HIS A 59 -4.91 -10.22 5.48
C HIS A 59 -4.30 -8.83 5.25
N GLU A 60 -4.69 -7.82 6.02
CA GLU A 60 -4.14 -6.47 5.89
C GLU A 60 -2.65 -6.40 6.26
N MET A 61 -2.17 -7.22 7.20
CA MET A 61 -0.74 -7.28 7.52
C MET A 61 0.07 -7.93 6.39
N LEU A 62 -0.43 -9.03 5.82
CA LEU A 62 0.28 -9.81 4.80
C LEU A 62 0.17 -9.20 3.39
N PHE A 63 -0.98 -8.64 3.04
CA PHE A 63 -1.29 -8.19 1.67
C PHE A 63 -1.48 -6.67 1.56
N GLY A 64 -1.64 -5.96 2.68
CA GLY A 64 -1.73 -4.50 2.70
C GLY A 64 -0.39 -3.86 3.07
N TYR A 65 -0.01 -4.02 4.34
CA TYR A 65 1.19 -3.43 4.92
C TYR A 65 2.49 -4.00 4.31
N LEU A 66 2.69 -5.32 4.37
CA LEU A 66 3.93 -5.94 3.92
C LEU A 66 4.26 -5.60 2.44
N PRO A 67 3.31 -5.68 1.48
CA PRO A 67 3.59 -5.33 0.10
C PRO A 67 3.83 -3.83 -0.11
N ALA A 68 3.23 -2.94 0.69
CA ALA A 68 3.55 -1.52 0.64
C ALA A 68 5.03 -1.30 0.98
N ILE A 69 5.49 -1.85 2.10
CA ILE A 69 6.90 -1.72 2.51
C ILE A 69 7.84 -2.41 1.52
N ALA A 70 7.51 -3.63 1.08
CA ALA A 70 8.31 -4.34 0.09
C ALA A 70 8.41 -3.55 -1.22
N THR A 71 7.31 -2.98 -1.71
CA THR A 71 7.29 -2.16 -2.94
C THR A 71 8.12 -0.90 -2.76
N GLY A 72 7.96 -0.17 -1.66
CA GLY A 72 8.77 1.02 -1.36
C GLY A 72 10.27 0.71 -1.31
N PHE A 73 10.64 -0.43 -0.74
CA PHE A 73 12.02 -0.92 -0.72
C PHE A 73 12.51 -1.31 -2.12
N LEU A 74 11.79 -2.16 -2.86
CA LEU A 74 12.22 -2.68 -4.16
C LEU A 74 12.34 -1.58 -5.22
N LEU A 75 11.36 -0.67 -5.28
CA LEU A 75 11.39 0.48 -6.19
C LEU A 75 12.52 1.47 -5.88
N THR A 76 13.16 1.31 -4.72
CA THR A 76 14.31 2.12 -4.29
C THR A 76 15.62 1.37 -4.45
N ALA A 77 15.69 0.15 -3.97
CA ALA A 77 16.88 -0.68 -3.97
C ALA A 77 17.32 -1.06 -5.39
N ILE A 78 16.38 -1.50 -6.24
CA ILE A 78 16.71 -1.97 -7.60
C ILE A 78 17.35 -0.86 -8.45
N PRO A 79 16.78 0.36 -8.56
CA PRO A 79 17.43 1.45 -9.29
C PRO A 79 18.81 1.80 -8.71
N ASN A 80 18.96 1.78 -7.38
CA ASN A 80 20.22 2.08 -6.71
C ASN A 80 21.30 1.03 -6.98
N TRP A 81 20.96 -0.26 -7.01
CA TRP A 81 21.91 -1.34 -7.30
C TRP A 81 22.26 -1.45 -8.77
N THR A 82 21.28 -1.24 -9.65
CA THR A 82 21.44 -1.42 -11.11
C THR A 82 21.85 -0.16 -11.84
N GLY A 83 21.81 1.01 -11.19
CA GLY A 83 22.06 2.31 -11.82
C GLY A 83 20.98 2.73 -12.83
N ARG A 84 19.83 2.04 -12.86
CA ARG A 84 18.69 2.37 -13.73
C ARG A 84 17.92 3.57 -13.18
N LEU A 85 17.10 4.18 -14.04
CA LEU A 85 16.21 5.26 -13.63
C LEU A 85 15.13 4.72 -12.67
N PRO A 86 14.85 5.40 -11.55
CA PRO A 86 13.77 5.02 -10.65
C PRO A 86 12.40 5.29 -11.29
N VAL A 87 11.38 4.59 -10.80
CA VAL A 87 9.98 4.84 -11.17
C VAL A 87 9.50 6.12 -10.47
N GLN A 88 9.00 7.09 -11.24
CA GLN A 88 8.60 8.42 -10.75
C GLN A 88 7.34 8.89 -11.49
N GLY A 89 6.57 9.79 -10.86
CA GLY A 89 5.44 10.46 -11.51
C GLY A 89 4.25 9.52 -11.81
N PRO A 90 3.61 9.61 -13.01
CA PRO A 90 2.36 8.90 -13.30
C PRO A 90 2.41 7.37 -13.14
N PRO A 91 3.46 6.64 -13.55
CA PRO A 91 3.54 5.20 -13.29
C PRO A 91 3.57 4.85 -11.80
N LEU A 92 4.25 5.66 -10.98
CA LEU A 92 4.26 5.47 -9.53
C LEU A 92 2.88 5.75 -8.92
N LEU A 93 2.18 6.79 -9.41
CA LEU A 93 0.82 7.08 -8.99
C LEU A 93 -0.14 5.94 -9.33
N ALA A 94 -0.02 5.32 -10.51
CA ALA A 94 -0.84 4.17 -10.89
C ALA A 94 -0.67 2.99 -9.90
N LEU A 95 0.57 2.70 -9.48
CA LEU A 95 0.83 1.67 -8.48
C LEU A 95 0.22 2.02 -7.11
N VAL A 96 0.29 3.29 -6.69
CA VAL A 96 -0.34 3.76 -5.45
C VAL A 96 -1.86 3.62 -5.50
N ILE A 97 -2.49 4.05 -6.60
CA ILE A 97 -3.95 3.94 -6.78
C ILE A 97 -4.37 2.47 -6.78
N LEU A 98 -3.64 1.61 -7.49
CA LEU A 98 -3.91 0.18 -7.54
C LEU A 98 -3.85 -0.45 -6.14
N TRP A 99 -2.83 -0.09 -5.36
CA TRP A 99 -2.68 -0.58 -3.99
C TRP A 99 -3.85 -0.10 -3.10
N ILE A 100 -4.21 1.18 -3.14
CA ILE A 100 -5.35 1.74 -2.38
C ILE A 100 -6.65 1.05 -2.79
N ALA A 101 -6.87 0.84 -4.08
CA ALA A 101 -8.07 0.18 -4.61
C ALA A 101 -8.20 -1.24 -4.05
N GLY A 102 -7.11 -2.01 -4.00
CA GLY A 102 -7.11 -3.34 -3.39
C GLY A 102 -7.47 -3.31 -1.89
N ARG A 103 -6.99 -2.31 -1.15
CA ARG A 103 -7.35 -2.15 0.29
C ARG A 103 -8.83 -1.86 0.46
N ALA A 104 -9.37 -0.95 -0.35
CA ALA A 104 -10.79 -0.61 -0.33
C ALA A 104 -11.65 -1.82 -0.73
N ALA A 105 -11.27 -2.55 -1.77
CA ALA A 105 -11.99 -3.74 -2.23
C ALA A 105 -12.10 -4.81 -1.14
N VAL A 106 -11.02 -5.07 -0.40
CA VAL A 106 -11.03 -6.03 0.71
C VAL A 106 -11.88 -5.53 1.89
N PHE A 107 -11.75 -4.26 2.26
CA PHE A 107 -12.50 -3.68 3.37
C PHE A 107 -14.01 -3.64 3.11
N PHE A 108 -14.44 -3.45 1.87
CA PHE A 108 -15.85 -3.40 1.46
C PHE A 108 -16.36 -4.69 0.80
N SER A 109 -15.61 -5.79 0.89
CA SER A 109 -15.91 -7.04 0.17
C SER A 109 -17.27 -7.64 0.55
N ALA A 110 -17.81 -7.37 1.74
CA ALA A 110 -19.16 -7.78 2.09
C ALA A 110 -20.24 -6.99 1.31
N ASN A 111 -19.93 -5.76 0.89
CA ASN A 111 -20.87 -4.88 0.17
C ASN A 111 -20.79 -5.07 -1.34
N ILE A 112 -19.58 -5.21 -1.90
CA ILE A 112 -19.37 -5.32 -3.35
C ILE A 112 -19.40 -6.76 -3.88
N GLY A 113 -19.37 -7.75 -2.98
CA GLY A 113 -19.29 -9.16 -3.31
C GLY A 113 -17.85 -9.62 -3.61
N TRP A 114 -17.62 -10.92 -3.47
CA TRP A 114 -16.29 -11.52 -3.63
C TRP A 114 -15.75 -11.42 -5.06
N GLU A 115 -16.63 -11.47 -6.07
CA GLU A 115 -16.24 -11.39 -7.49
C GLU A 115 -15.60 -10.05 -7.86
N ALA A 116 -16.08 -8.96 -7.25
CA ALA A 116 -15.53 -7.62 -7.46
C ALA A 116 -14.29 -7.36 -6.58
N ALA A 117 -14.11 -8.13 -5.50
CA ALA A 117 -13.03 -7.97 -4.55
C ALA A 117 -11.78 -8.82 -4.84
N ALA A 118 -11.92 -9.88 -5.66
CA ALA A 118 -10.87 -10.81 -6.05
C ALA A 118 -10.11 -10.38 -7.32
#